data_AF-A0A2I0CYB1-F1
#
_entry.id   AF-A0A2I0CYB1-F1
#
_cell.length_a   1.000
_cell.length_b   1.000
_cell.length_c   1.000
_cell.angle_alpha   90.00
_cell.angle_beta   90.00
_cell.angle_gamma   90.00
#
_symmetry.space_group_name_H-M   'P 1'
#
loop_
_entity.id
_entity.type
_entity.pdbx_description
1 polymer ?
#
loop_
_entity_poly.entity_id
_entity_poly.type
_entity_poly.pdbx_seq_one_letter_code
_entity_poly.pdbx_strand_id
1 'polypeptide(L)'
;MGAPQERAYFRYNRVGKLYLVRRISVGGKRKEQWIPLDPLDCDQFAKAMQIKKEVHDQIVQVPCTNPRCSNTIPMTKKQLEEFFISSKKRYDLVIFPYCSIACRDEMLAQHGGPINGSHES
;
A
#
# COMPACT_ATOMS: atom_id res chain seq x y z
N MET A 1 -22.56 -5.47 -18.16
CA MET A 1 -22.05 -4.27 -18.84
C MET A 1 -21.35 -3.40 -17.80
N GLY A 2 -20.02 -3.31 -17.83
CA GLY A 2 -19.26 -2.50 -16.88
C GLY A 2 -19.39 -1.02 -17.22
N ALA A 3 -19.69 -0.17 -16.23
CA ALA A 3 -19.73 1.27 -16.43
C ALA A 3 -18.42 1.76 -17.06
N PRO A 4 -18.44 2.69 -18.02
CA PRO A 4 -17.23 3.29 -18.55
C PRO A 4 -16.49 3.96 -17.39
N GLN A 5 -15.37 3.37 -16.96
CA GLN A 5 -14.52 3.99 -15.94
C GLN A 5 -13.94 5.27 -16.54
N GLU A 6 -14.53 6.41 -16.20
CA GLU A 6 -13.90 7.71 -16.38
C GLU A 6 -12.55 7.68 -15.66
N ARG A 7 -11.47 7.81 -16.42
CA ARG A 7 -10.11 7.93 -15.86
C ARG A 7 -9.74 9.40 -15.88
N ALA A 8 -9.62 9.98 -14.68
CA ALA A 8 -9.09 11.31 -14.47
C ALA A 8 -7.67 11.21 -13.88
N TYR A 9 -6.74 12.03 -14.37
CA TYR A 9 -5.37 12.07 -13.89
C TYR A 9 -4.74 13.45 -14.07
N PHE A 10 -3.73 13.76 -13.27
CA PHE A 10 -3.01 15.03 -13.34
C PHE A 10 -1.86 14.95 -14.35
N ARG A 11 -1.66 16.01 -15.15
CA ARG A 11 -0.57 16.07 -16.14
C ARG A 11 -0.04 17.49 -16.32
N TYR A 12 1.28 17.58 -16.42
CA TYR A 12 1.97 18.81 -16.80
C TYR A 12 1.99 18.99 -18.32
N ASN A 13 1.77 20.21 -18.79
CA ASN A 13 2.04 20.57 -20.18
C ASN A 13 3.55 20.82 -20.42
N ARG A 14 3.93 21.14 -21.66
CA ARG A 14 5.34 21.42 -22.03
C ARG A 14 5.96 22.64 -21.32
N VAL A 15 5.12 23.52 -20.75
CA VAL A 15 5.51 24.75 -20.06
C VAL A 15 5.44 24.57 -18.53
N GLY A 16 5.18 23.34 -18.04
CA GLY A 16 5.12 23.05 -16.61
C GLY A 16 3.81 23.44 -15.91
N LYS A 17 2.76 23.84 -16.65
CA LYS A 17 1.42 24.07 -16.05
C LYS A 17 0.70 22.75 -15.83
N LEU A 18 0.10 22.59 -14.65
CA LEU A 18 -0.63 21.39 -14.23
C LEU A 18 -2.10 21.44 -14.69
N TYR A 19 -2.60 20.31 -15.19
CA TYR A 19 -3.98 20.14 -15.64
C TYR A 19 -4.59 18.87 -15.05
N LEU A 20 -5.89 18.89 -14.82
CA LEU A 20 -6.70 17.68 -14.67
C LEU A 20 -7.13 17.20 -16.05
N VAL A 21 -6.65 16.03 -16.45
CA VAL A 21 -6.99 15.40 -17.73
C VAL A 21 -8.05 14.34 -17.48
N ARG A 22 -9.21 14.50 -18.12
CA ARG A 22 -10.30 13.52 -18.10
C ARG A 22 -10.40 12.81 -19.43
N ARG A 23 -10.43 11.47 -19.41
CA ARG A 23 -10.73 10.65 -20.59
C ARG A 23 -12.23 10.40 -20.67
N ILE A 24 -12.86 10.97 -21.68
CA ILE A 24 -14.29 10.83 -21.96
C ILE A 24 -14.52 10.07 -23.27
N SER A 25 -15.65 9.36 -23.37
CA SER A 25 -16.09 8.72 -24.61
C SER A 25 -17.14 9.59 -25.27
N VAL A 26 -16.85 10.12 -26.47
CA VAL A 26 -17.79 10.95 -27.23
C VAL A 26 -17.99 10.31 -28.60
N GLY A 27 -19.21 9.80 -28.86
CA GLY A 27 -19.54 9.13 -30.13
C GLY A 27 -18.69 7.90 -30.42
N GLY A 28 -18.37 7.09 -29.39
CA GLY A 28 -17.54 5.89 -29.53
C GLY A 28 -16.03 6.16 -29.68
N LYS A 29 -15.61 7.43 -29.74
CA LYS A 29 -14.19 7.82 -29.79
C LYS A 29 -13.73 8.34 -28.43
N ARG A 30 -12.54 7.91 -28.00
CA ARG A 30 -11.89 8.42 -26.78
C ARG A 30 -11.33 9.81 -27.04
N LYS A 31 -11.68 10.76 -26.18
CA LYS A 31 -11.13 12.13 -26.18
C LYS A 31 -10.59 12.48 -24.81
N GLU A 32 -9.57 13.34 -24.79
CA GLU A 32 -8.99 13.89 -23.57
C GLU A 32 -9.46 15.34 -23.41
N GLN A 33 -10.09 15.65 -22.28
CA GLN A 33 -10.41 16.99 -21.87
C GLN A 33 -9.36 17.47 -20.87
N TRP A 34 -8.72 18.61 -21.17
CA TRP A 34 -7.68 19.21 -20.33
C TRP A 34 -8.28 20.40 -19.58
N ILE A 35 -8.42 20.26 -18.27
CA ILE A 35 -9.00 21.27 -17.40
C ILE A 35 -7.86 21.93 -16.62
N PRO A 36 -7.60 23.24 -16.79
CA PRO A 36 -6.58 23.92 -16.00
C PRO A 36 -6.99 23.91 -14.53
N LEU A 37 -6.02 23.68 -13.65
CA LEU A 37 -6.25 23.79 -12.22
C LEU A 37 -6.09 25.24 -11.78
N ASP A 38 -6.89 25.63 -10.80
CA ASP A 38 -6.69 26.91 -10.14
C ASP A 38 -5.45 26.85 -9.21
N PRO A 39 -4.94 28.00 -8.74
CA PRO A 39 -3.77 28.03 -7.87
C PRO A 39 -3.96 27.26 -6.55
N LEU A 40 -5.16 27.26 -5.98
CA LEU A 40 -5.46 26.58 -4.72
C LEU A 40 -5.36 25.06 -4.89
N ASP A 41 -5.92 24.54 -5.97
CA ASP A 41 -5.85 23.13 -6.35
C ASP A 41 -4.40 22.70 -6.65
N CYS A 42 -3.61 23.59 -7.27
CA CYS A 42 -2.19 23.34 -7.50
C CYS A 42 -1.41 23.19 -6.19
N ASP A 43 -1.67 24.07 -5.21
CA ASP A 43 -1.05 24.01 -3.89
C ASP A 43 -1.46 22.75 -3.12
N GLN A 44 -2.74 22.38 -3.18
CA GLN A 44 -3.23 21.14 -2.57
C GLN A 44 -2.56 19.91 -3.20
N PHE A 45 -2.45 19.87 -4.52
CA PHE A 45 -1.75 18.79 -5.22
C PHE A 45 -0.27 18.71 -4.83
N ALA A 46 0.42 19.86 -4.76
CA ALA A 46 1.81 19.92 -4.33
C ALA A 46 1.99 19.38 -2.89
N LYS A 47 1.11 19.77 -1.96
CA LYS A 47 1.09 19.24 -0.59
C LYS A 47 0.85 17.73 -0.57
N ALA A 48 -0.12 17.23 -1.34
CA ALA A 48 -0.40 15.80 -1.42
C ALA A 48 0.80 15.00 -1.97
N MET A 49 1.49 15.53 -3.00
CA MET A 49 2.70 14.93 -3.55
C MET A 49 3.86 14.94 -2.55
N GLN A 50 4.00 16.01 -1.77
CA GLN A 50 4.99 16.12 -0.71
C GLN A 50 4.73 15.09 0.39
N ILE A 51 3.49 14.99 0.88
CA ILE A 51 3.09 13.98 1.87
C ILE A 51 3.36 12.56 1.33
N LYS A 52 3.02 12.29 0.07
CA LYS A 52 3.29 10.98 -0.56
C LYS A 52 4.78 10.66 -0.54
N LYS A 53 5.64 11.64 -0.83
CA LYS A 53 7.09 11.49 -0.80
C LYS A 53 7.59 11.24 0.61
N GLU A 54 7.14 12.04 1.58
CA GLU A 54 7.50 11.88 2.99
C GLU A 54 7.10 10.51 3.54
N VAL A 55 5.91 10.03 3.19
CA VAL A 55 5.46 8.68 3.55
C VAL A 55 6.37 7.64 2.91
N HIS A 56 6.73 7.79 1.63
CA HIS A 56 7.62 6.86 0.94
C HIS A 56 9.01 6.81 1.58
N ASP A 57 9.57 7.96 1.97
CA ASP A 57 10.86 8.07 2.64
C ASP A 57 10.85 7.46 4.06
N GLN A 58 9.67 7.26 4.64
CA GLN A 58 9.46 6.57 5.91
C GLN A 58 9.22 5.06 5.76
N ILE A 59 9.14 4.54 4.53
CA ILE A 59 9.01 3.09 4.30
C ILE A 59 10.37 2.43 4.48
N VAL A 60 10.40 1.41 5.32
CA VAL A 60 11.52 0.50 5.51
C VAL A 60 11.15 -0.88 4.96
N GLN A 61 12.16 -1.60 4.50
CA GLN A 61 12.01 -2.98 4.03
C GLN A 61 12.36 -3.92 5.16
N VAL A 62 11.40 -4.77 5.56
CA VAL A 62 11.57 -5.73 6.66
C VAL A 62 11.62 -7.14 6.07
N PRO A 63 12.57 -8.00 6.44
CA PRO A 63 12.59 -9.38 5.93
C PRO A 63 11.36 -10.15 6.39
N CYS A 64 10.87 -11.06 5.54
CA CYS A 64 9.91 -12.08 5.95
C CYS A 64 10.50 -12.94 7.07
N THR A 65 9.69 -13.29 8.07
CA THR A 65 10.17 -14.11 9.21
C THR A 65 10.28 -15.61 8.87
N ASN A 66 9.75 -16.05 7.72
CA ASN A 66 9.99 -17.41 7.24
C ASN A 66 11.45 -17.51 6.73
N PRO A 67 12.32 -18.33 7.34
CA PRO A 67 13.74 -18.42 6.98
C PRO A 67 13.97 -19.00 5.58
N ARG A 68 12.97 -19.65 4.98
CA ARG A 68 13.01 -20.14 3.59
C ARG A 68 12.56 -19.09 2.58
N CYS A 69 12.14 -17.92 3.03
CA CYS A 69 11.64 -16.84 2.20
C CYS A 69 12.64 -15.66 2.21
N SER A 70 13.04 -15.21 1.01
CA SER A 70 13.92 -14.04 0.84
C SER A 70 13.16 -12.74 0.53
N ASN A 71 11.83 -12.78 0.58
CA ASN A 71 11.01 -11.60 0.31
C ASN A 71 11.10 -10.58 1.45
N THR A 72 10.88 -9.31 1.09
CA THR A 72 10.78 -8.20 2.02
C THR A 72 9.37 -7.63 2.03
N ILE A 73 9.02 -7.01 3.15
CA ILE A 73 7.71 -6.44 3.45
C ILE A 73 7.91 -4.94 3.64
N PRO A 74 7.28 -4.10 2.80
CA PRO A 74 7.35 -2.65 2.98
C PRO A 74 6.47 -2.25 4.17
N MET A 75 7.05 -1.54 5.12
CA MET A 75 6.35 -1.06 6.32
C MET A 75 6.80 0.36 6.64
N THR A 76 5.93 1.19 7.21
CA THR A 76 6.40 2.48 7.74
C THR A 76 7.22 2.26 9.02
N LYS A 77 8.15 3.17 9.33
CA LYS A 77 8.87 3.15 10.62
C LYS A 77 7.93 3.08 11.82
N LYS A 78 6.81 3.80 11.76
CA LYS A 78 5.77 3.77 12.81
C LYS A 78 5.15 2.38 12.96
N GLN A 79 4.81 1.72 11.85
CA GLN A 79 4.30 0.34 11.89
C GLN A 79 5.33 -0.60 12.54
N LEU A 80 6.61 -0.48 12.15
CA LEU A 80 7.69 -1.29 12.74
C LEU A 80 7.77 -1.09 14.27
N GLU A 81 7.76 0.16 14.75
CA GLU A 81 7.78 0.48 16.18
C GLU A 81 6.54 -0.07 16.91
N GLU A 82 5.37 -0.01 16.29
CA GLU A 82 4.14 -0.56 16.85
C GLU A 82 4.25 -2.09 17.03
N PHE A 83 4.74 -2.80 16.01
CA PHE A 83 4.87 -4.26 16.04
C PHE A 83 5.92 -4.77 17.03
N PHE A 84 7.10 -4.14 17.06
CA PHE A 84 8.23 -4.67 17.84
C PHE A 84 8.32 -4.08 19.25
N ILE A 85 7.98 -2.81 19.44
CA ILE A 85 8.16 -2.12 20.73
C ILE A 85 6.84 -2.02 21.47
N SER A 86 5.80 -1.53 20.80
CA SER A 86 4.54 -1.17 21.48
C SER A 86 3.70 -2.39 21.84
N SER A 87 3.63 -3.40 20.97
CA SER A 87 2.91 -4.65 21.25
C SER A 87 3.57 -5.45 22.38
N LYS A 88 4.91 -5.52 22.40
CA LYS A 88 5.64 -6.18 23.48
C LYS A 88 5.41 -5.49 24.82
N LYS A 89 5.44 -4.15 24.87
CA LYS A 89 5.19 -3.41 26.12
C LYS A 89 3.76 -3.54 26.64
N ARG A 90 2.76 -3.55 25.75
CA ARG A 90 1.33 -3.53 26.14
C ARG A 90 0.74 -4.90 26.42
N TYR A 91 1.16 -5.92 25.66
CA TYR A 91 0.52 -7.22 25.66
C TYR A 91 1.50 -8.37 25.90
N ASP A 92 2.78 -8.08 26.10
CA ASP A 92 3.88 -9.04 26.18
C ASP A 92 4.07 -9.91 24.91
N LEU A 93 3.41 -9.54 23.80
CA LEU A 93 3.44 -10.26 22.53
C LEU A 93 4.53 -9.75 21.59
N VAL A 94 5.18 -10.68 20.89
CA VAL A 94 6.08 -10.40 19.76
C VAL A 94 5.34 -10.74 18.47
N ILE A 95 5.23 -9.77 17.56
CA ILE A 95 4.55 -9.96 16.27
C ILE A 95 5.60 -10.19 15.20
N PHE A 96 5.51 -11.35 14.53
CA PHE A 96 6.39 -11.70 13.42
C PHE A 96 5.76 -11.35 12.07
N PRO A 97 6.41 -10.51 11.25
CA PRO A 97 5.89 -10.15 9.93
C PRO A 97 6.15 -11.27 8.90
N TYR A 98 5.14 -11.57 8.09
CA TYR A 98 5.21 -12.53 6.98
C TYR A 98 4.74 -11.88 5.68
N CYS A 99 5.40 -12.19 4.56
CA CYS A 99 5.04 -11.61 3.27
C CYS A 99 3.75 -12.21 2.67
N SER A 100 3.29 -13.35 3.19
CA SER A 100 2.07 -14.02 2.76
C SER A 100 1.52 -14.94 3.86
N ILE A 101 0.23 -15.28 3.74
CA ILE A 101 -0.43 -16.28 4.59
C ILE A 101 0.30 -17.62 4.50
N ALA A 102 0.70 -18.03 3.30
CA ALA A 102 1.45 -19.27 3.10
C ALA A 102 2.78 -19.31 3.89
N CYS A 103 3.53 -18.22 3.93
CA CYS A 103 4.77 -18.15 4.72
C CYS A 103 4.53 -18.23 6.23
N ARG A 104 3.43 -17.65 6.72
CA ARG A 104 3.01 -17.78 8.11
C ARG A 104 2.64 -19.22 8.43
N ASP A 105 1.81 -19.84 7.60
CA ASP A 105 1.27 -21.17 7.85
C ASP A 105 2.38 -22.24 7.76
N GLU A 106 3.36 -22.08 6.85
CA GLU A 106 4.56 -22.92 6.81
C GLU A 106 5.36 -22.84 8.12
N MET A 107 5.57 -21.63 8.65
CA MET A 107 6.28 -21.43 9.91
C MET A 107 5.49 -21.98 11.12
N LEU A 108 4.17 -21.79 11.13
CA LEU A 108 3.31 -22.35 12.16
C LEU A 108 3.22 -23.87 12.08
N ALA A 109 3.32 -24.49 10.90
CA ALA A 109 3.37 -25.95 10.78
C ALA A 109 4.70 -26.53 11.28
N GLN A 110 5.80 -25.76 11.19
CA GLN A 110 7.12 -26.18 11.68
C GLN A 110 7.26 -26.08 13.20
N HIS A 111 6.60 -25.10 13.83
CA HIS A 111 6.74 -24.82 15.27
C HIS A 111 5.47 -25.03 16.09
N GLY A 112 4.31 -25.16 15.44
CA GLY A 112 3.05 -25.56 16.04
C GLY A 112 3.08 -27.06 16.24
N GLY A 113 3.15 -27.49 17.50
CA GLY A 113 3.00 -28.89 17.86
C GLY A 113 1.69 -29.49 17.31
N PRO A 114 1.57 -30.83 17.28
CA PRO A 114 0.42 -31.49 16.68
C PRO A 114 -0.89 -30.98 17.30
N ILE A 115 -1.82 -30.55 16.44
CA ILE A 115 -3.20 -30.24 16.82
C ILE A 115 -3.92 -31.58 17.04
N ASN A 116 -3.57 -32.29 18.10
CA ASN A 116 -4.31 -33.49 18.52
C ASN A 116 -5.61 -33.01 19.18
N GLY A 117 -6.59 -32.74 18.32
CA GLY A 117 -7.98 -32.45 18.67
C GLY A 117 -8.92 -33.23 17.76
N SER A 118 -8.60 -34.48 17.44
CA SER A 118 -9.60 -35.46 17.03
C SER A 118 -10.45 -35.82 18.26
N HIS A 119 -11.48 -35.01 18.51
CA HIS A 119 -12.66 -35.49 19.22
C HIS A 119 -13.54 -36.21 18.18
N GLU A 120 -13.24 -37.48 17.97
CA GLU A 120 -14.28 -38.47 17.65
C GLU A 120 -15.11 -38.65 18.92
N SER A 121 -16.40 -38.30 18.86
CA SER A 121 -17.51 -38.90 19.62
C SER A 121 -18.81 -38.47 18.97
#